data_AF-A0A2P1NPU4-F1
#
_entry.id   AF-A0A2P1NPU4-F1
#
_cell.length_a   1.000
_cell.length_b   1.000
_cell.length_c   1.000
_cell.angle_alpha   90.00
_cell.angle_beta   90.00
_cell.angle_gamma   90.00
#
_symmetry.space_group_name_H-M   'P 1'
#
loop_
_entity.id
_entity.type
_entity.pdbx_description
1 polymer ?
#
loop_
_entity_poly.entity_id
_entity_poly.type
_entity_poly.pdbx_seq_one_letter_code
_entity_poly.pdbx_strand_id
1 'polypeptide(L)'
;MFEQLGLIGCGLMGGSFALAMKRAGLVQRVVGYSKSPSTTDRARQLGVIDVEAPSALLAAAGADIVLLAVPVAATEATLKAIKHLVTPKMLVMDVGSTKADVVHGARRALRDQFGSFVPAHPITGREVSGVEHADAQLYQGAKVILTPTERTLTVHLRRAEALWSALGCHVRSMAPETHDAAFAAVSHLPHLLAFAMMGSINGQPQADVLLDMAGPGFRDFTRIAASDPQLWRDVLRANRAEVLAQSQLFKQALQALEAAMQADDGEPLEDLITLASSARAHWRMGSGGRSSREG
;
A
#
# COMPACT_ATOMS: atom_id res chain seq x y z
N MET A 1 -16.08 -8.88 -17.88
CA MET A 1 -15.18 -10.04 -17.73
C MET A 1 -13.89 -9.72 -18.48
N PHE A 2 -12.74 -10.03 -17.91
CA PHE A 2 -11.42 -9.90 -18.54
C PHE A 2 -11.00 -11.25 -19.10
N GLU A 3 -10.41 -11.26 -20.29
CA GLU A 3 -9.96 -12.49 -20.93
C GLU A 3 -8.69 -13.02 -20.26
N GLN A 4 -7.71 -12.16 -20.00
CA GLN A 4 -6.45 -12.57 -19.42
C GLN A 4 -5.83 -11.50 -18.51
N LEU A 5 -5.61 -11.88 -17.25
CA LEU A 5 -4.76 -11.12 -16.33
C LEU A 5 -3.30 -11.51 -16.52
N GLY A 6 -2.47 -10.54 -16.89
CA GLY A 6 -1.02 -10.60 -16.71
C GLY A 6 -0.65 -10.19 -15.29
N LEU A 7 -0.24 -11.13 -14.44
CA LEU A 7 0.16 -10.87 -13.07
C LEU A 7 1.69 -10.79 -12.97
N ILE A 8 2.23 -9.62 -12.60
CA ILE A 8 3.65 -9.42 -12.39
C ILE A 8 3.90 -9.20 -10.89
N GLY A 9 4.45 -10.22 -10.23
CA GLY A 9 4.59 -10.30 -8.77
C GLY A 9 3.47 -11.13 -8.14
N CYS A 10 3.75 -12.41 -7.86
CA CYS A 10 2.77 -13.38 -7.36
C CYS A 10 2.79 -13.50 -5.82
N GLY A 11 3.27 -12.50 -5.08
CA GLY A 11 3.28 -12.51 -3.61
C GLY A 11 1.88 -12.31 -3.01
N LEU A 12 1.81 -11.94 -1.72
CA LEU A 12 0.55 -11.74 -0.98
C LEU A 12 -0.46 -10.89 -1.77
N MET A 13 -0.09 -9.66 -2.15
CA MET A 13 -1.01 -8.72 -2.80
C MET A 13 -1.43 -9.23 -4.19
N GLY A 14 -0.47 -9.50 -5.08
CA GLY A 14 -0.77 -9.95 -6.44
C GLY A 14 -1.54 -11.27 -6.47
N GLY A 15 -1.17 -12.21 -5.60
CA GLY A 15 -1.84 -13.50 -5.52
C GLY A 15 -3.27 -13.39 -4.98
N SER A 16 -3.47 -12.58 -3.94
CA SER A 16 -4.82 -12.30 -3.42
C SER A 16 -5.71 -11.67 -4.49
N PHE A 17 -5.15 -10.82 -5.35
CA PHE A 17 -5.91 -10.15 -6.40
C PHE A 17 -6.35 -11.14 -7.48
N ALA A 18 -5.44 -12.00 -7.93
CA ALA A 18 -5.78 -13.05 -8.89
C ALA A 18 -6.84 -14.01 -8.34
N LEU A 19 -6.70 -14.44 -7.08
CA LEU A 19 -7.70 -15.30 -6.42
C LEU A 19 -9.06 -14.58 -6.28
N ALA A 20 -9.07 -13.31 -5.91
CA ALA A 20 -10.30 -12.52 -5.79
C ALA A 20 -10.99 -12.34 -7.15
N MET A 21 -10.23 -12.06 -8.22
CA MET A 21 -10.77 -11.96 -9.58
C MET A 21 -11.36 -13.29 -10.06
N LYS A 22 -10.67 -14.42 -9.82
CA LYS A 22 -11.16 -15.75 -10.17
C LYS A 22 -12.45 -16.08 -9.41
N ARG A 23 -12.47 -15.86 -8.09
CA ARG A 23 -13.65 -16.09 -7.24
C ARG A 23 -14.86 -15.28 -7.69
N ALA A 24 -14.65 -14.04 -8.13
CA ALA A 24 -15.70 -13.16 -8.62
C ALA A 24 -16.13 -13.44 -10.08
N GLY A 25 -15.51 -14.41 -10.77
CA GLY A 25 -15.77 -14.67 -12.19
C GLY A 25 -15.38 -13.51 -13.11
N LEU A 26 -14.41 -12.69 -12.69
CA LEU A 26 -14.01 -11.48 -13.41
C LEU A 26 -12.88 -11.72 -14.41
N VAL A 27 -12.19 -12.86 -14.35
CA VAL A 27 -11.09 -13.22 -15.24
C VAL A 27 -11.22 -14.67 -15.70
N GLN A 28 -10.97 -14.94 -16.99
CA GLN A 28 -10.96 -16.32 -17.50
C GLN A 28 -9.61 -17.02 -17.26
N ARG A 29 -8.50 -16.29 -17.42
CA ARG A 29 -7.14 -16.84 -17.29
C ARG A 29 -6.18 -15.87 -16.62
N VAL A 30 -5.28 -16.39 -15.79
CA VAL A 30 -4.20 -15.66 -15.15
C VAL A 30 -2.85 -16.22 -15.59
N VAL A 31 -2.02 -15.36 -16.19
CA VAL A 31 -0.63 -15.67 -16.56
C VAL A 31 0.30 -14.90 -15.64
N GLY A 32 1.12 -15.61 -14.87
CA GLY A 32 1.90 -15.05 -13.78
C GLY A 32 3.40 -15.10 -13.98
N TYR A 33 4.10 -14.07 -13.52
CA TYR A 33 5.56 -14.05 -13.40
C TYR A 33 5.97 -13.44 -12.05
N SER A 34 6.96 -14.06 -11.40
CA SER A 34 7.71 -13.47 -10.29
C SER A 34 9.21 -13.64 -10.52
N LYS A 35 10.01 -12.74 -9.94
CA LYS A 35 11.48 -12.82 -10.00
C LYS A 35 12.02 -14.15 -9.43
N SER A 36 11.36 -14.69 -8.40
CA SER A 36 11.69 -15.99 -7.83
C SER A 36 10.94 -17.10 -8.58
N PRO A 37 11.64 -18.07 -9.22
CA PRO A 37 11.00 -19.20 -9.86
C PRO A 37 10.16 -20.03 -8.89
N SER A 38 10.64 -20.22 -7.64
CA SER A 38 9.90 -20.98 -6.63
C SER A 38 8.59 -20.31 -6.23
N THR A 39 8.53 -18.97 -6.22
CA THR A 39 7.28 -18.24 -5.98
C THR A 39 6.29 -18.43 -7.11
N THR A 40 6.76 -18.45 -8.37
CA THR A 40 5.90 -18.63 -9.55
C THR A 40 5.33 -20.05 -9.60
N ASP A 41 6.14 -21.09 -9.39
CA ASP A 41 5.65 -22.47 -9.31
C ASP A 41 4.69 -22.66 -8.14
N ARG A 42 5.00 -22.08 -6.97
CA ARG A 42 4.08 -22.14 -5.82
C ARG A 42 2.76 -21.45 -6.11
N ALA A 43 2.76 -20.31 -6.80
CA ALA A 43 1.55 -19.62 -7.23
C ALA A 43 0.68 -20.50 -8.15
N ARG A 44 1.31 -21.25 -9.08
CA ARG A 44 0.58 -22.19 -9.94
C ARG A 44 -0.02 -23.35 -9.13
N GLN A 45 0.76 -23.95 -8.24
CA GLN A 45 0.29 -25.04 -7.37
C GLN A 45 -0.90 -24.63 -6.49
N LEU A 46 -0.92 -23.38 -6.01
CA LEU A 46 -2.00 -22.82 -5.20
C LEU A 46 -3.20 -22.34 -6.03
N GLY A 47 -3.16 -22.49 -7.36
CA GLY A 47 -4.23 -22.02 -8.26
C GLY A 47 -4.33 -20.50 -8.37
N VAL A 48 -3.35 -19.75 -7.86
CA VAL A 48 -3.28 -18.29 -7.99
C VAL A 48 -3.14 -17.91 -9.47
N ILE A 49 -2.28 -18.63 -10.19
CA ILE A 49 -2.05 -18.44 -11.63
C ILE A 49 -2.35 -19.73 -12.38
N ASP A 50 -2.81 -19.63 -13.62
CA ASP A 50 -3.09 -20.79 -14.47
C ASP A 50 -1.86 -21.19 -15.27
N VAL A 51 -1.07 -20.20 -15.68
CA VAL A 51 0.15 -20.40 -16.49
C VAL A 51 1.31 -19.58 -15.94
N GLU A 52 2.46 -20.24 -15.82
CA GLU A 52 3.72 -19.59 -15.50
C GLU A 52 4.31 -18.96 -16.75
N ALA A 53 4.68 -17.69 -16.66
CA ALA A 53 5.44 -17.00 -17.69
C ALA A 53 6.92 -16.89 -17.28
N PRO A 54 7.86 -17.08 -18.20
CA PRO A 54 9.29 -17.00 -17.89
C PRO A 54 9.80 -15.55 -17.78
N SER A 55 8.96 -14.55 -18.09
CA SER A 55 9.30 -13.13 -17.96
C SER A 55 8.06 -12.26 -17.79
N ALA A 56 8.25 -11.05 -17.28
CA ALA A 56 7.19 -10.03 -17.18
C ALA A 56 6.57 -9.70 -18.55
N LEU A 57 7.39 -9.67 -19.61
CA LEU A 57 6.93 -9.45 -20.99
C LEU A 57 5.93 -10.54 -21.41
N LEU A 58 6.26 -11.81 -21.14
CA LEU A 58 5.41 -12.93 -21.51
C LEU A 58 4.18 -13.08 -20.60
N ALA A 59 4.24 -12.62 -19.35
CA ALA A 59 3.05 -12.51 -18.50
C ALA A 59 2.05 -11.48 -19.05
N ALA A 60 2.54 -10.38 -19.63
CA ALA A 60 1.70 -9.34 -20.23
C ALA A 60 1.25 -9.66 -21.67
N ALA A 61 1.83 -10.67 -22.32
CA ALA A 61 1.51 -11.02 -23.70
C ALA A 61 0.08 -11.57 -23.82
N GLY A 62 -0.77 -10.87 -24.60
CA GLY A 62 -2.18 -11.22 -24.78
C GLY A 62 -3.09 -10.79 -23.63
N ALA A 63 -2.57 -10.09 -22.62
CA ALA A 63 -3.37 -9.61 -21.51
C ALA A 63 -4.23 -8.39 -21.89
N ASP A 64 -5.47 -8.35 -21.44
CA ASP A 64 -6.34 -7.17 -21.49
C ASP A 64 -6.32 -6.37 -20.18
N ILE A 65 -5.76 -6.97 -19.12
CA ILE A 65 -5.41 -6.34 -17.84
C ILE A 65 -4.05 -6.83 -17.35
N VAL A 66 -3.20 -5.92 -16.87
CA VAL A 66 -1.93 -6.24 -16.22
C VAL A 66 -1.89 -5.62 -14.83
N LEU A 67 -1.55 -6.43 -13.81
CA LEU A 67 -1.32 -5.95 -12.45
C LEU A 67 0.17 -6.07 -12.09
N LEU A 68 0.76 -4.94 -11.70
CA LEU A 68 2.09 -4.85 -11.10
C LEU A 68 1.96 -4.93 -9.58
N ALA A 69 2.27 -6.09 -9.02
CA ALA A 69 2.38 -6.35 -7.58
C ALA A 69 3.84 -6.60 -7.18
N VAL A 70 4.71 -5.69 -7.62
CA VAL A 70 6.15 -5.65 -7.30
C VAL A 70 6.44 -4.51 -6.32
N PRO A 71 7.59 -4.50 -5.63
CA PRO A 71 8.02 -3.35 -4.86
C PRO A 71 8.00 -2.07 -5.71
N VAL A 72 7.61 -0.93 -5.12
CA VAL A 72 7.45 0.35 -5.85
C VAL A 72 8.72 0.76 -6.60
N ALA A 73 9.90 0.46 -6.04
CA ALA A 73 11.20 0.70 -6.67
C ALA A 73 11.41 -0.09 -7.98
N ALA A 74 10.70 -1.21 -8.18
CA ALA A 74 10.78 -2.05 -9.37
C ALA A 74 9.74 -1.69 -10.45
N THR A 75 8.79 -0.79 -10.16
CA THR A 75 7.70 -0.42 -11.08
C THR A 75 8.22 0.09 -12.42
N GLU A 76 9.13 1.08 -12.43
CA GLU A 76 9.61 1.66 -13.68
C GLU A 76 10.31 0.64 -14.59
N ALA A 77 11.18 -0.20 -14.01
CA ALA A 77 11.88 -1.24 -14.75
C ALA A 77 10.90 -2.28 -15.30
N THR A 78 9.88 -2.64 -14.52
CA THR A 78 8.83 -3.58 -14.94
C THR A 78 7.99 -3.01 -16.08
N LEU A 79 7.55 -1.76 -15.98
CA LEU A 79 6.82 -1.08 -17.05
C LEU A 79 7.66 -0.93 -18.32
N LYS A 80 8.97 -0.63 -18.19
CA LYS A 80 9.90 -0.61 -19.33
C LYS A 80 9.98 -1.95 -20.03
N ALA A 81 9.97 -3.05 -19.28
CA ALA A 81 10.05 -4.40 -19.83
C ALA A 81 8.81 -4.79 -20.64
N ILE A 82 7.62 -4.26 -20.29
CA ILE A 82 6.36 -4.58 -20.97
C ILE A 82 5.87 -3.51 -21.94
N LYS A 83 6.54 -2.35 -22.02
CA LYS A 83 6.06 -1.14 -22.72
C LYS A 83 5.61 -1.38 -24.17
N HIS A 84 6.25 -2.33 -24.87
CA HIS A 84 5.96 -2.64 -26.28
C HIS A 84 4.62 -3.39 -26.47
N LEU A 85 4.08 -3.97 -25.41
CA LEU A 85 2.79 -4.67 -25.41
C LEU A 85 1.64 -3.78 -24.93
N VAL A 86 1.96 -2.67 -24.25
CA VAL A 86 0.94 -1.77 -23.71
C VAL A 86 0.28 -1.01 -24.86
N THR A 87 -1.04 -1.15 -24.94
CA THR A 87 -1.88 -0.45 -25.92
C THR A 87 -2.96 0.35 -25.21
N PRO A 88 -3.66 1.27 -25.90
CA PRO A 88 -4.81 1.97 -25.31
C PRO A 88 -5.97 1.05 -24.87
N LYS A 89 -5.98 -0.23 -25.27
CA LYS A 89 -7.01 -1.21 -24.88
C LYS A 89 -6.66 -2.00 -23.61
N MET A 90 -5.38 -2.07 -23.26
CA MET A 90 -4.88 -2.78 -22.08
C MET A 90 -4.99 -1.90 -20.84
N LEU A 91 -5.65 -2.39 -19.78
CA LEU A 91 -5.64 -1.74 -18.48
C LEU A 91 -4.37 -2.16 -17.72
N VAL A 92 -3.52 -1.22 -17.32
CA VAL A 92 -2.36 -1.50 -16.47
C VAL A 92 -2.57 -0.85 -15.11
N MET A 93 -2.37 -1.62 -14.03
CA MET A 93 -2.50 -1.13 -12.65
C MET A 93 -1.34 -1.59 -11.78
N ASP A 94 -1.14 -0.93 -10.64
CA ASP A 94 -0.26 -1.38 -9.57
C ASP A 94 -1.03 -1.55 -8.24
N VAL A 95 -0.32 -1.97 -7.19
CA VAL A 95 -0.82 -2.02 -5.80
C VAL A 95 0.18 -1.41 -4.81
N GLY A 96 1.07 -0.54 -5.28
CA GLY A 96 2.14 0.04 -4.47
C GLY A 96 1.62 0.94 -3.34
N SER A 97 2.43 1.13 -2.31
CA SER A 97 2.08 1.95 -1.13
C SER A 97 2.41 3.44 -1.28
N THR A 98 3.19 3.82 -2.30
CA THR A 98 3.46 5.22 -2.71
C THR A 98 2.99 5.43 -4.14
N LYS A 99 2.67 6.67 -4.53
CA LYS A 99 2.02 6.94 -5.82
C LYS A 99 2.70 8.00 -6.66
N ALA A 100 3.33 9.02 -6.08
CA ALA A 100 4.03 10.02 -6.88
C ALA A 100 5.21 9.41 -7.64
N ASP A 101 6.07 8.64 -6.98
CA ASP A 101 7.23 7.98 -7.60
C ASP A 101 6.81 6.96 -8.68
N VAL A 102 5.77 6.17 -8.40
CA VAL A 102 5.17 5.19 -9.30
C VAL A 102 4.64 5.87 -10.57
N VAL A 103 3.90 6.97 -10.42
CA VAL A 103 3.38 7.76 -11.54
C VAL A 103 4.51 8.34 -12.38
N HIS A 104 5.54 8.91 -11.75
CA HIS A 104 6.70 9.45 -12.46
C HIS A 104 7.46 8.35 -13.22
N GLY A 105 7.67 7.19 -12.60
CA GLY A 105 8.28 6.02 -13.23
C GLY A 105 7.48 5.52 -14.43
N ALA A 106 6.16 5.41 -14.27
CA ALA A 106 5.25 5.01 -15.35
C ALA A 106 5.27 5.99 -16.52
N ARG A 107 5.29 7.30 -16.24
CA ARG A 107 5.37 8.34 -17.28
C ARG A 107 6.65 8.20 -18.12
N ARG A 108 7.80 7.97 -17.47
CA ARG A 108 9.09 7.73 -18.16
C ARG A 108 9.10 6.43 -18.95
N ALA A 109 8.51 5.36 -18.40
CA ALA A 109 8.53 4.03 -18.99
C ALA A 109 7.59 3.88 -20.20
N LEU A 110 6.34 4.33 -20.05
CA LEU A 110 5.27 4.08 -21.03
C LEU A 110 5.12 5.19 -22.07
N ARG A 111 5.62 6.41 -21.78
CA ARG A 111 5.60 7.58 -22.68
C ARG A 111 4.20 7.86 -23.25
N ASP A 112 3.95 7.50 -24.50
CA ASP A 112 2.68 7.73 -25.20
C ASP A 112 1.56 6.84 -24.67
N GLN A 113 1.92 5.65 -24.18
CA GLN A 113 0.97 4.68 -23.61
C GLN A 113 0.72 4.91 -22.12
N PHE A 114 1.24 6.00 -21.54
CA PHE A 114 1.06 6.30 -20.12
C PHE A 114 -0.41 6.40 -19.70
N GLY A 115 -1.31 6.80 -20.61
CA GLY A 115 -2.74 6.87 -20.32
C GLY A 115 -3.41 5.51 -20.03
N SER A 116 -2.76 4.39 -20.38
CA SER A 116 -3.23 3.05 -20.02
C SER A 116 -2.97 2.64 -18.56
N PHE A 117 -2.17 3.43 -17.84
CA PHE A 117 -1.83 3.15 -16.46
C PHE A 117 -2.78 3.85 -15.48
N VAL A 118 -3.39 3.06 -14.60
CA VAL A 118 -4.23 3.52 -13.49
C VAL A 118 -3.55 3.08 -12.19
N PRO A 119 -2.80 3.97 -11.53
CA PRO A 119 -2.14 3.61 -10.29
C PRO A 119 -3.18 3.41 -9.18
N ALA A 120 -2.94 2.41 -8.33
CA ALA A 120 -3.84 2.06 -7.24
C ALA A 120 -3.07 1.70 -5.96
N HIS A 121 -3.71 1.95 -4.83
CA HIS A 121 -3.24 1.52 -3.51
C HIS A 121 -4.43 0.94 -2.73
N PRO A 122 -4.55 -0.40 -2.66
CA PRO A 122 -5.46 -1.05 -1.74
C PRO A 122 -4.94 -0.92 -0.30
N ILE A 123 -5.73 -0.31 0.59
CA ILE A 123 -5.37 -0.03 1.98
C ILE A 123 -5.69 -1.27 2.83
N THR A 124 -4.91 -2.32 2.57
CA THR A 124 -4.97 -3.61 3.23
C THR A 124 -3.59 -4.26 3.13
N GLY A 125 -3.38 -5.32 3.89
CA GLY A 125 -2.12 -6.04 3.95
C GLY A 125 -2.05 -6.85 5.23
N ARG A 126 -1.04 -7.70 5.30
CA ARG A 126 -0.70 -8.45 6.51
C ARG A 126 0.78 -8.25 6.78
N GLU A 127 1.21 -8.42 8.02
CA GLU A 127 2.63 -8.37 8.41
C GLU A 127 3.36 -9.69 8.08
N VAL A 128 2.95 -10.31 6.98
CA VAL A 128 3.53 -11.53 6.42
C VAL A 128 3.69 -11.34 4.91
N SER A 129 4.67 -12.01 4.34
CA SER A 129 4.97 -11.96 2.90
C SER A 129 4.91 -13.36 2.32
N GLY A 130 4.66 -13.46 1.01
CA GLY A 130 4.62 -14.74 0.30
C GLY A 130 3.25 -15.06 -0.29
N VAL A 131 3.27 -15.96 -1.26
CA VAL A 131 2.07 -16.37 -2.01
C VAL A 131 1.19 -17.34 -1.21
N GLU A 132 1.79 -18.07 -0.29
CA GLU A 132 1.15 -18.97 0.68
C GLU A 132 0.17 -18.26 1.61
N HIS A 133 0.29 -16.94 1.75
CA HIS A 133 -0.62 -16.10 2.52
C HIS A 133 -1.65 -15.37 1.66
N ALA A 134 -1.68 -15.62 0.34
CA ALA A 134 -2.66 -15.03 -0.56
C ALA A 134 -4.08 -15.46 -0.17
N ASP A 135 -4.99 -14.49 -0.18
CA ASP A 135 -6.35 -14.65 0.32
C ASP A 135 -7.34 -13.95 -0.61
N ALA A 136 -8.30 -14.70 -1.16
CA ALA A 136 -9.34 -14.17 -2.05
C ALA A 136 -10.23 -13.11 -1.37
N GLN A 137 -10.22 -13.00 -0.04
CA GLN A 137 -10.98 -12.02 0.74
C GLN A 137 -10.15 -10.82 1.20
N LEU A 138 -8.85 -10.76 0.90
CA LEU A 138 -7.94 -9.71 1.41
C LEU A 138 -8.46 -8.28 1.14
N TYR A 139 -9.16 -8.09 0.02
CA TYR A 139 -9.67 -6.79 -0.43
C TYR A 139 -11.11 -6.50 0.00
N GLN A 140 -11.83 -7.49 0.53
CA GLN A 140 -13.25 -7.31 0.87
C GLN A 140 -13.42 -6.26 1.97
N GLY A 141 -14.17 -5.19 1.70
CA GLY A 141 -14.36 -4.06 2.61
C GLY A 141 -13.16 -3.10 2.71
N ALA A 142 -12.05 -3.39 2.02
CA ALA A 142 -10.87 -2.52 2.04
C ALA A 142 -11.14 -1.22 1.27
N LYS A 143 -10.48 -0.14 1.68
CA LYS A 143 -10.42 1.07 0.86
C LYS A 143 -9.42 0.85 -0.26
N VAL A 144 -9.73 1.30 -1.48
CA VAL A 144 -8.77 1.37 -2.58
C VAL A 144 -8.69 2.80 -3.06
N ILE A 145 -7.48 3.35 -3.07
CA ILE A 145 -7.23 4.69 -3.59
C ILE A 145 -6.69 4.56 -5.01
N LEU A 146 -7.41 5.10 -5.98
CA LEU A 146 -6.91 5.30 -7.34
C LEU A 146 -6.28 6.69 -7.42
N THR A 147 -5.18 6.81 -8.14
CA THR A 147 -4.52 8.11 -8.35
C THR A 147 -4.40 8.44 -9.83
N PRO A 148 -5.52 8.73 -10.52
CA PRO A 148 -5.49 9.09 -11.93
C PRO A 148 -4.71 10.39 -12.14
N THR A 149 -4.17 10.54 -13.34
CA THR A 149 -3.57 11.79 -13.84
C THR A 149 -4.41 12.36 -14.96
N GLU A 150 -4.12 13.58 -15.40
CA GLU A 150 -4.76 14.20 -16.57
C GLU A 150 -4.65 13.35 -17.85
N ARG A 151 -3.62 12.49 -17.94
CA ARG A 151 -3.43 11.60 -19.10
C ARG A 151 -4.10 10.24 -18.94
N THR A 152 -4.58 9.88 -17.75
CA THR A 152 -5.22 8.59 -17.50
C THR A 152 -6.51 8.51 -18.33
N LEU A 153 -6.62 7.47 -19.15
CA LEU A 153 -7.79 7.29 -20.01
C LEU A 153 -9.02 7.02 -19.15
N THR A 154 -10.08 7.80 -19.35
CA THR A 154 -11.34 7.70 -18.59
C THR A 154 -11.94 6.29 -18.63
N VAL A 155 -11.81 5.59 -19.76
CA VAL A 155 -12.27 4.19 -19.89
C VAL A 155 -11.55 3.26 -18.92
N HIS A 156 -10.25 3.43 -18.72
CA HIS A 156 -9.46 2.61 -17.80
C HIS A 156 -9.72 2.96 -16.35
N LEU A 157 -9.89 4.25 -16.04
CA LEU A 157 -10.30 4.67 -14.70
C LEU A 157 -11.62 4.03 -14.30
N ARG A 158 -12.65 4.10 -15.16
CA ARG A 158 -13.95 3.46 -14.91
C ARG A 158 -13.85 1.94 -14.79
N ARG A 159 -13.03 1.29 -15.61
CA ARG A 159 -12.79 -0.16 -15.51
C ARG A 159 -12.12 -0.53 -14.19
N ALA A 160 -11.14 0.25 -13.73
CA ALA A 160 -10.47 0.04 -12.45
C ALA A 160 -11.44 0.24 -11.27
N GLU A 161 -12.25 1.30 -11.29
CA GLU A 161 -13.27 1.57 -10.28
C GLU A 161 -14.29 0.43 -10.20
N ALA A 162 -14.82 -0.02 -11.34
CA ALA A 162 -15.76 -1.13 -11.40
C ALA A 162 -15.14 -2.44 -10.93
N LEU A 163 -13.89 -2.72 -11.31
CA LEU A 163 -13.17 -3.93 -10.91
C LEU A 163 -12.97 -3.96 -9.39
N TRP A 164 -12.35 -2.93 -8.80
CA TRP A 164 -12.13 -2.89 -7.36
C TRP A 164 -13.44 -2.91 -6.58
N SER A 165 -14.49 -2.23 -7.05
CA SER A 165 -15.82 -2.29 -6.42
C SER A 165 -16.42 -3.70 -6.48
N ALA A 166 -16.26 -4.41 -7.59
CA ALA A 166 -16.73 -5.80 -7.73
C ALA A 166 -15.96 -6.78 -6.84
N LEU A 167 -14.72 -6.45 -6.43
CA LEU A 167 -13.96 -7.19 -5.42
C LEU A 167 -14.37 -6.82 -3.97
N GLY A 168 -15.39 -5.97 -3.81
CA GLY A 168 -15.93 -5.57 -2.50
C GLY A 168 -15.21 -4.37 -1.87
N CYS A 169 -14.41 -3.63 -2.62
CA CYS A 169 -13.66 -2.48 -2.10
C CYS A 169 -14.50 -1.19 -2.07
N HIS A 170 -14.10 -0.28 -1.18
CA HIS A 170 -14.53 1.12 -1.19
C HIS A 170 -13.54 1.96 -1.99
N VAL A 171 -13.87 2.26 -3.24
CA VAL A 171 -12.99 3.01 -4.14
C VAL A 171 -13.09 4.52 -3.90
N ARG A 172 -11.94 5.20 -3.88
CA ARG A 172 -11.81 6.65 -3.85
C ARG A 172 -10.71 7.07 -4.83
N SER A 173 -10.79 8.29 -5.33
CA SER A 173 -9.79 8.85 -6.23
C SER A 173 -9.22 10.15 -5.65
N MET A 174 -7.91 10.35 -5.77
CA MET A 174 -7.22 11.59 -5.39
C MET A 174 -5.94 11.78 -6.20
N ALA A 175 -5.32 12.96 -6.14
CA ALA A 175 -4.02 13.18 -6.79
C ALA A 175 -2.91 12.33 -6.14
N PRO A 176 -1.88 11.89 -6.89
CA PRO A 176 -0.75 11.14 -6.34
C PRO A 176 -0.05 11.84 -5.17
N GLU A 177 0.12 13.15 -5.25
CA GLU A 177 0.78 13.97 -4.21
C GLU A 177 -0.09 14.06 -2.95
N THR A 178 -1.41 14.22 -3.12
CA THR A 178 -2.36 14.20 -1.99
C THR A 178 -2.37 12.84 -1.29
N HIS A 179 -2.29 11.76 -2.06
CA HIS A 179 -2.15 10.42 -1.51
C HIS A 179 -0.87 10.30 -0.66
N ASP A 180 0.28 10.65 -1.23
CA ASP A 180 1.56 10.48 -0.54
C ASP A 180 1.66 11.36 0.71
N ALA A 181 1.16 12.59 0.69
CA ALA A 181 1.08 13.44 1.88
C ALA A 181 0.17 12.83 2.97
N ALA A 182 -1.01 12.31 2.59
CA ALA A 182 -1.93 11.69 3.55
C ALA A 182 -1.32 10.42 4.17
N PHE A 183 -0.77 9.52 3.37
CA PHE A 183 -0.18 8.27 3.86
C PHE A 183 1.16 8.48 4.57
N ALA A 184 1.87 9.57 4.31
CA ALA A 184 3.00 9.97 5.15
C ALA A 184 2.56 10.18 6.60
N ALA A 185 1.44 10.88 6.82
CA ALA A 185 0.92 11.18 8.15
C ALA A 185 0.31 9.95 8.83
N VAL A 186 -0.54 9.19 8.13
CA VAL A 186 -1.38 8.14 8.75
C VAL A 186 -0.83 6.72 8.62
N SER A 187 0.30 6.53 7.94
CA SER A 187 0.92 5.20 7.75
C SER A 187 2.44 5.23 7.88
N HIS A 188 3.15 6.03 7.08
CA HIS A 188 4.60 5.95 7.00
C HIS A 188 5.30 6.51 8.24
N LEU A 189 4.86 7.67 8.75
CA LEU A 189 5.38 8.23 10.00
C LEU A 189 5.14 7.26 11.18
N PRO A 190 3.93 6.68 11.38
CA PRO A 190 3.73 5.64 12.40
C PRO A 190 4.76 4.51 12.35
N HIS A 191 5.08 3.98 11.15
CA HIS A 191 6.11 2.94 11.02
C HIS A 191 7.51 3.47 11.36
N LEU A 192 7.87 4.66 10.88
CA LEU A 192 9.16 5.31 11.22
C LEU A 192 9.33 5.46 12.74
N LEU A 193 8.27 5.87 13.44
CA LEU A 193 8.26 6.03 14.89
C LEU A 193 8.33 4.68 15.62
N ALA A 194 7.63 3.65 15.14
CA ALA A 194 7.71 2.31 15.70
C ALA A 194 9.13 1.72 15.57
N PHE A 195 9.79 1.91 14.42
CA PHE A 195 11.20 1.52 14.24
C PHE A 195 12.13 2.29 15.17
N ALA A 196 11.94 3.62 15.28
CA ALA A 196 12.75 4.45 16.16
C ALA A 196 12.57 4.07 17.64
N MET A 197 11.34 3.74 18.07
CA MET A 197 11.04 3.28 19.42
C MET A 197 11.72 1.95 19.73
N MET A 198 11.64 0.95 18.85
CA MET A 198 12.37 -0.30 19.06
C MET A 198 13.89 -0.08 19.07
N GLY A 199 14.39 0.79 18.20
CA GLY A 199 15.80 1.18 18.16
C GLY A 199 16.28 1.86 19.45
N SER A 200 15.45 2.72 20.05
CA SER A 200 15.81 3.42 21.29
C SER A 200 15.85 2.50 22.51
N ILE A 201 14.98 1.49 22.59
CA ILE A 201 15.04 0.48 23.66
C ILE A 201 16.25 -0.43 23.47
N ASN A 202 16.48 -0.94 22.25
CA ASN A 202 17.61 -1.83 21.97
C ASN A 202 18.98 -1.16 22.18
N GLY A 203 19.05 0.17 22.08
CA GLY A 203 20.27 0.94 22.33
C GLY A 203 20.60 1.13 23.81
N GLN A 204 19.71 0.76 24.74
CA GLN A 204 19.91 0.96 26.17
C GLN A 204 20.63 -0.23 26.83
N PRO A 205 21.37 0.01 27.94
CA PRO A 205 21.78 -1.06 28.83
C PRO A 205 20.56 -1.83 29.34
N GLN A 206 20.67 -3.15 29.46
CA GLN A 206 19.60 -4.02 29.98
C GLN A 206 18.30 -3.99 29.13
N ALA A 207 18.40 -3.82 27.81
CA ALA A 207 17.25 -3.83 26.90
C ALA A 207 16.31 -5.02 27.12
N ASP A 208 16.84 -6.22 27.37
CA ASP A 208 16.02 -7.42 27.64
C ASP A 208 15.14 -7.28 28.89
N VAL A 209 15.64 -6.63 29.95
CA VAL A 209 14.87 -6.36 31.18
C VAL A 209 13.77 -5.32 30.91
N LEU A 210 14.08 -4.28 30.13
CA LEU A 210 13.08 -3.28 29.73
C LEU A 210 11.96 -3.91 28.89
N LEU A 211 12.31 -4.81 27.98
CA LEU A 211 11.37 -5.52 27.11
C LEU A 211 10.53 -6.55 27.90
N ASP A 212 11.09 -7.21 28.91
CA ASP A 212 10.35 -8.14 29.78
C ASP A 212 9.22 -7.44 30.57
N MET A 213 9.40 -6.15 30.89
CA MET A 213 8.38 -5.32 31.52
C MET A 213 7.33 -4.76 30.55
N ALA A 214 7.45 -5.00 29.24
CA ALA A 214 6.59 -4.39 28.25
C ALA A 214 5.14 -4.93 28.30
N GLY A 215 4.19 -4.00 28.45
CA GLY A 215 2.75 -4.32 28.45
C GLY A 215 2.07 -4.27 27.06
N PRO A 216 0.75 -4.53 27.00
CA PRO A 216 -0.02 -4.55 25.75
C PRO A 216 0.04 -3.23 24.96
N GLY A 217 0.13 -2.08 25.62
CA GLY A 217 0.23 -0.78 24.95
C GLY A 217 1.52 -0.63 24.16
N PHE A 218 2.66 -1.07 24.72
CA PHE A 218 3.93 -1.10 24.00
C PHE A 218 3.86 -2.05 22.81
N ARG A 219 3.37 -3.28 23.04
CA ARG A 219 3.16 -4.27 21.98
C ARG A 219 2.35 -3.70 20.81
N ASP A 220 1.26 -3.01 21.08
CA ASP A 220 0.39 -2.49 20.02
C ASP A 220 1.04 -1.31 19.27
N PHE A 221 1.80 -0.45 19.97
CA PHE A 221 2.56 0.65 19.37
C PHE A 221 3.70 0.15 18.48
N THR A 222 4.41 -0.90 18.89
CA THR A 222 5.58 -1.44 18.18
C THR A 222 5.27 -2.62 17.26
N ARG A 223 4.03 -3.12 17.23
CA ARG A 223 3.61 -4.26 16.40
C ARG A 223 4.09 -4.12 14.94
N ILE A 224 3.92 -2.93 14.38
CA ILE A 224 4.28 -2.62 12.99
C ILE A 224 5.79 -2.49 12.73
N ALA A 225 6.62 -2.48 13.78
CA ALA A 225 8.07 -2.50 13.65
C ALA A 225 8.60 -3.88 13.19
N ALA A 226 7.78 -4.93 13.26
CA ALA A 226 8.10 -6.27 12.75
C ALA A 226 7.91 -6.42 11.24
N SER A 227 7.52 -5.34 10.54
CA SER A 227 7.34 -5.33 9.10
C SER A 227 8.66 -5.51 8.30
N ASP A 228 8.54 -5.89 7.02
CA ASP A 228 9.70 -6.15 6.14
C ASP A 228 10.62 -4.91 5.96
N PRO A 229 11.92 -5.01 6.31
CA PRO A 229 12.84 -3.88 6.23
C PRO A 229 13.12 -3.38 4.82
N GLN A 230 13.10 -4.24 3.80
CA GLN A 230 13.40 -3.84 2.42
C GLN A 230 12.25 -3.03 1.83
N LEU A 231 11.02 -3.48 2.07
CA LEU A 231 9.79 -2.79 1.71
C LEU A 231 9.76 -1.41 2.37
N TRP A 232 9.94 -1.33 3.69
CA TRP A 232 9.84 -0.05 4.40
C TRP A 232 10.98 0.91 4.07
N ARG A 233 12.20 0.41 3.82
CA ARG A 233 13.27 1.24 3.25
C ARG A 233 12.82 1.91 1.95
N ASP A 234 12.21 1.14 1.04
CA ASP A 234 11.79 1.64 -0.26
C ASP A 234 10.63 2.65 -0.12
N VAL A 235 9.65 2.38 0.75
CA VAL A 235 8.54 3.32 1.06
C VAL A 235 9.06 4.63 1.65
N LEU A 236 9.91 4.57 2.67
CA LEU A 236 10.46 5.75 3.33
C LEU A 236 11.37 6.56 2.40
N ARG A 237 12.05 5.90 1.45
CA ARG A 237 12.85 6.60 0.43
C ARG A 237 11.97 7.22 -0.66
N ALA A 238 10.96 6.51 -1.13
CA ALA A 238 10.05 6.97 -2.16
C ALA A 238 9.25 8.20 -1.70
N ASN A 239 8.75 8.20 -0.46
CA ASN A 239 7.96 9.29 0.11
C ASN A 239 8.73 10.14 1.14
N ARG A 240 10.06 10.26 0.96
CA ARG A 240 10.97 10.87 1.95
C ARG A 240 10.56 12.29 2.36
N ALA A 241 10.21 13.14 1.41
CA ALA A 241 9.95 14.55 1.68
C ALA A 241 8.74 14.73 2.61
N GLU A 242 7.62 14.08 2.30
CA GLU A 242 6.41 14.11 3.12
C GLU A 242 6.65 13.48 4.50
N VAL A 243 7.34 12.33 4.56
CA VAL A 243 7.64 11.67 5.84
C VAL A 243 8.50 12.56 6.74
N LEU A 244 9.49 13.26 6.19
CA LEU A 244 10.31 14.19 6.98
C LEU A 244 9.53 15.42 7.44
N ALA A 245 8.61 15.93 6.62
CA ALA A 245 7.71 17.01 7.03
C ALA A 245 6.82 16.57 8.21
N GLN A 246 6.21 15.38 8.12
CA GLN A 246 5.40 14.81 9.19
C GLN A 246 6.24 14.50 10.45
N SER A 247 7.49 14.04 10.28
CA SER A 247 8.42 13.84 11.39
C SER A 247 8.70 15.13 12.15
N GLN A 248 8.76 16.29 11.49
CA GLN A 248 8.94 17.55 12.20
C GLN A 248 7.72 17.98 12.99
N LEU A 249 6.52 17.79 12.45
CA LEU A 249 5.28 18.05 13.20
C LEU A 249 5.22 17.17 14.46
N PHE A 250 5.60 15.90 14.34
CA PHE A 250 5.67 14.99 15.49
C PHE A 250 6.70 15.45 16.54
N LYS A 251 7.90 15.87 16.12
CA LYS A 251 8.93 16.37 17.04
C LYS A 251 8.46 17.59 17.82
N GLN A 252 7.76 18.53 17.16
CA GLN A 252 7.19 19.69 17.83
C GLN A 252 6.13 19.30 18.86
N ALA A 253 5.24 18.35 18.53
CA ALA A 253 4.25 17.83 19.47
C ALA A 253 4.89 17.11 20.67
N LEU A 254 5.94 16.32 20.43
CA LEU A 254 6.70 15.65 21.50
C LEU A 254 7.38 16.69 22.42
N GLN A 255 8.05 17.69 21.84
CA GLN A 255 8.70 18.77 22.58
C GLN A 255 7.71 19.58 23.42
N ALA A 256 6.48 19.79 22.92
CA ALA A 256 5.43 20.47 23.69
C ALA A 256 5.02 19.66 24.93
N LEU A 257 4.86 18.34 24.80
CA LEU A 257 4.59 17.45 25.94
C LEU A 257 5.76 17.43 26.93
N GLU A 258 7.00 17.34 26.44
CA GLU A 258 8.20 17.37 27.29
C GLU A 258 8.31 18.68 28.07
N ALA A 259 8.06 19.83 27.42
CA ALA A 259 8.07 21.13 28.06
C ALA A 259 6.98 21.25 29.13
N ALA A 260 5.77 20.74 28.85
CA ALA A 260 4.68 20.73 29.82
C ALA A 260 4.99 19.81 31.02
N MET A 261 5.66 18.68 30.82
CA MET A 261 6.11 17.78 31.90
C MET A 261 7.22 18.38 32.79
N GLN A 262 8.00 19.33 32.27
CA GLN A 262 9.08 20.00 33.01
C GLN A 262 8.59 21.20 33.83
N ALA A 263 7.38 21.69 33.55
CA ALA A 263 6.78 22.76 34.33
C ALA A 263 6.23 22.23 35.67
N ASP A 264 6.23 23.08 36.70
CA ASP A 264 5.60 22.74 37.99
C ASP A 264 4.06 22.75 37.92
N ASP A 265 3.49 23.37 36.87
CA ASP A 265 2.06 23.43 36.60
C ASP A 265 1.63 22.28 35.68
N GLY A 266 0.70 21.44 36.17
CA GLY A 266 0.21 20.27 35.45
C GLY A 266 -0.93 20.55 34.45
N GLU A 267 -1.57 21.72 34.52
CA GLU A 267 -2.72 22.06 33.67
C GLU A 267 -2.37 22.02 32.16
N PRO A 268 -1.23 22.58 31.69
CA PRO A 268 -0.84 22.49 30.28
C PRO A 268 -0.65 21.06 29.77
N LEU A 269 -0.17 20.15 30.63
CA LEU A 269 0.01 18.75 30.26
C LEU A 269 -1.33 18.04 30.12
N GLU A 270 -2.26 18.28 31.05
CA GLU A 270 -3.62 17.73 31.01
C GLU A 270 -4.37 18.19 29.75
N ASP A 271 -4.24 19.46 29.36
CA ASP A 271 -4.85 20.01 28.15
C ASP A 271 -4.36 19.31 26.88
N LEU A 272 -3.04 19.13 26.74
CA LEU A 272 -2.44 18.46 25.59
C LEU A 272 -2.91 16.98 25.49
N ILE A 273 -2.96 16.29 26.63
CA ILE A 273 -3.46 14.91 26.70
C ILE A 273 -4.94 14.85 26.36
N THR A 274 -5.74 15.78 26.88
CA THR A 274 -7.19 15.85 26.64
C THR A 274 -7.51 16.07 25.17
N LEU A 275 -6.74 16.96 24.51
CA LEU A 275 -6.87 17.20 23.08
C LEU A 275 -6.60 15.92 22.27
N ALA A 276 -5.50 15.22 22.56
CA ALA A 276 -5.13 13.98 21.88
C ALA A 276 -6.15 12.85 22.14
N SER A 277 -6.57 12.68 23.39
CA SER A 277 -7.56 11.70 23.83
C SER A 277 -8.90 11.92 23.12
N SER A 278 -9.39 13.16 23.13
CA SER A 278 -10.63 13.54 22.47
C SER A 278 -10.57 13.30 20.96
N ALA A 279 -9.48 13.71 20.30
CA ALA A 279 -9.32 13.47 18.86
C ALA A 279 -9.36 11.98 18.52
N ARG A 280 -8.71 11.13 19.33
CA ARG A 280 -8.68 9.68 19.14
C ARG A 280 -10.02 9.01 19.42
N ALA A 281 -10.76 9.46 20.44
CA ALA A 281 -12.05 8.90 20.84
C ALA A 281 -13.13 9.13 19.76
N HIS A 282 -13.07 10.25 19.06
CA HIS A 282 -14.01 10.57 17.97
C HIS A 282 -13.65 9.91 16.63
N TRP A 283 -12.39 9.46 16.46
CA TRP A 283 -11.97 8.78 15.25
C TRP A 283 -12.54 7.35 15.16
N ARG A 284 -13.16 7.05 14.01
CA ARG A 284 -13.66 5.70 13.68
C ARG A 284 -12.96 5.16 12.44
N MET A 285 -12.45 3.93 12.54
CA MET A 285 -11.91 3.22 11.39
C MET A 285 -13.04 3.00 10.36
N GLY A 286 -12.83 3.41 9.11
CA GLY A 286 -13.79 3.20 8.03
C GLY A 286 -14.92 4.25 7.86
N SER A 287 -14.99 5.32 8.67
CA SER A 287 -16.06 6.34 8.58
C SER A 287 -16.03 7.28 7.37
N GLY A 288 -15.36 6.89 6.28
CA GLY A 288 -15.32 7.65 5.03
C GLY A 288 -16.63 7.54 4.25
N GLY A 289 -17.70 8.17 4.73
CA GLY A 289 -18.96 8.35 4.02
C GLY A 289 -20.23 7.93 4.78
N ARG A 290 -20.44 8.43 6.00
CA ARG A 290 -21.80 8.76 6.44
C ARG A 290 -21.82 10.25 6.70
N SER A 291 -22.13 11.02 5.65
CA SER A 291 -22.70 12.34 5.85
C SER A 291 -23.94 12.13 6.71
N SER A 292 -23.94 12.75 7.88
CA SER A 292 -25.09 12.97 8.72
C SER A 292 -26.23 13.56 7.89
N ARG A 293 -27.17 12.70 7.49
CA ARG A 293 -28.56 13.11 7.27
C ARG A 293 -29.31 12.67 8.51
N GLU A 294 -29.52 13.63 9.40
CA GLU A 294 -30.46 13.67 10.53
C GLU A 294 -30.15 15.02 11.23
N GLY A 295 -31.03 16.02 11.26
CA GLY A 295 -32.41 16.14 10.76
C GLY A 295 -32.81 17.58 10.52
#